data_AF-A0A7X6WJQ7-F1
#
_entry.id   AF-A0A7X6WJQ7-F1
#
_cell.length_a   1.000
_cell.length_b   1.000
_cell.length_c   1.000
_cell.angle_alpha   90.00
_cell.angle_beta   90.00
_cell.angle_gamma   90.00
#
_symmetry.space_group_name_H-M   'P 1'
#
loop_
_entity.id
_entity.type
_entity.pdbx_description
1 polymer ?
#
loop_
_entity_poly.entity_id
_entity_poly.type
_entity_poly.pdbx_seq_one_letter_code
_entity_poly.pdbx_strand_id
1 'polypeptide(L)'
;MIRALIGGKVLTMAGPVYDPGTVLIKDGIILAVGEHLAIPAEAEVCPVEGRVVMPGLIEAHCHVGICEEIYQEEGDDLNEFSDPITPHLRALDAINPEDLAFRDAIRGGVTTVGISPGSGNVIGGETVVLKTWGRTVDEMVLRQPAGLKV
;
A
#
# COMPACT_ATOMS: atom_id res chain seq x y z
N MET A 1 14.99 -7.54 13.91
CA MET A 1 14.28 -7.02 15.11
C MET A 1 12.89 -7.66 15.18
N ILE A 2 12.54 -8.19 16.36
CA ILE A 2 11.24 -8.85 16.61
C ILE A 2 10.33 -7.88 17.37
N ARG A 3 9.07 -7.76 16.95
CA ARG A 3 8.02 -6.96 17.60
C ARG A 3 6.83 -7.85 17.94
N ALA A 4 6.18 -7.57 19.06
CA ALA A 4 4.97 -8.28 19.51
C ALA A 4 3.86 -7.27 19.83
N LEU A 5 2.80 -7.24 19.01
CA LEU A 5 1.58 -6.49 19.34
C LEU A 5 0.71 -7.36 20.23
N ILE A 6 0.33 -6.91 21.42
CA ILE A 6 -0.40 -7.74 22.41
C ILE A 6 -1.67 -7.06 22.94
N GLY A 7 -2.68 -7.85 23.30
CA GLY A 7 -3.81 -7.40 24.11
C GLY A 7 -4.95 -6.70 23.34
N GLY A 8 -4.77 -6.42 22.04
CA GLY A 8 -5.79 -5.81 21.19
C GLY A 8 -6.67 -6.83 20.46
N LYS A 9 -7.75 -6.35 19.83
CA LYS A 9 -8.59 -7.16 18.95
C LYS A 9 -7.93 -7.29 17.58
N VAL A 10 -7.55 -8.50 17.16
CA VAL A 10 -6.87 -8.76 15.89
C VAL A 10 -7.86 -9.29 14.85
N LEU A 11 -8.04 -8.54 13.77
CA LEU A 11 -8.84 -8.93 12.62
C LEU A 11 -7.93 -9.50 11.53
N THR A 12 -7.96 -10.81 11.29
CA THR A 12 -7.17 -11.42 10.19
C THR A 12 -7.84 -11.31 8.81
N MET A 13 -9.07 -10.79 8.78
CA MET A 13 -9.97 -10.67 7.62
C MET A 13 -10.45 -12.01 7.06
N ALA A 14 -9.54 -12.82 6.48
CA ALA A 14 -9.90 -14.09 5.85
C ALA A 14 -9.97 -15.27 6.84
N GLY A 15 -9.51 -15.08 8.08
CA GLY A 15 -9.42 -16.12 9.10
C GLY A 15 -10.11 -15.73 10.40
N PRO A 16 -9.69 -16.35 11.52
CA PRO A 16 -10.24 -16.05 12.84
C PRO A 16 -10.00 -14.60 13.29
N VAL A 17 -10.88 -14.14 14.18
CA VAL A 17 -10.67 -12.93 14.97
C VAL A 17 -10.18 -13.34 16.36
N TYR A 18 -9.17 -12.66 16.88
CA TYR A 18 -8.61 -12.91 18.22
C TYR A 18 -8.87 -11.70 19.13
N ASP A 19 -9.43 -11.92 20.32
CA ASP A 19 -9.83 -10.84 21.23
C ASP A 19 -9.75 -11.30 22.70
N PRO A 20 -8.61 -11.09 23.41
CA PRO A 20 -7.41 -10.40 22.96
C PRO A 20 -6.49 -11.29 22.08
N GLY A 21 -5.89 -10.70 21.05
CA GLY A 21 -4.93 -11.38 20.17
C GLY A 21 -3.49 -10.89 20.32
N THR A 22 -2.56 -11.63 19.71
CA THR A 22 -1.14 -11.29 19.57
C THR A 22 -0.69 -11.40 18.12
N VAL A 23 0.12 -10.45 17.66
CA VAL A 23 0.80 -10.48 16.35
C VAL A 23 2.30 -10.42 16.57
N LEU A 24 3.03 -11.47 16.18
CA LEU A 24 4.48 -11.51 16.18
C LEU A 24 5.01 -11.11 14.80
N ILE A 25 5.94 -10.17 14.78
CA ILE A 25 6.53 -9.61 13.56
C ILE A 25 8.05 -9.73 13.67
N LYS A 26 8.70 -10.26 12.64
CA LYS A 26 10.17 -10.31 12.54
C LYS A 26 10.59 -9.71 11.21
N ASP A 27 11.39 -8.65 11.27
CA ASP A 27 11.98 -8.00 10.09
C ASP A 27 10.94 -7.62 9.02
N GLY A 28 9.79 -7.10 9.47
CA GLY A 28 8.68 -6.66 8.61
C GLY A 28 7.74 -7.78 8.16
N ILE A 29 8.03 -9.04 8.48
CA ILE A 29 7.22 -10.20 8.13
C ILE A 29 6.43 -10.68 9.35
N ILE A 30 5.16 -11.02 9.15
CA ILE A 30 4.32 -11.63 10.19
C ILE A 30 4.80 -13.06 10.43
N LEU A 31 5.27 -13.34 11.64
CA LEU A 31 5.73 -14.66 12.06
C LEU A 31 4.57 -15.54 12.55
N ALA A 32 3.66 -14.95 13.34
CA ALA A 32 2.50 -15.65 13.89
C ALA A 32 1.40 -14.67 14.31
N VAL A 33 0.16 -15.14 14.27
CA VAL A 33 -1.03 -14.45 14.79
C VAL A 33 -1.85 -15.44 15.59
N GLY A 34 -2.29 -15.07 16.80
CA GLY A 34 -3.12 -15.95 17.62
C GLY A 34 -3.31 -15.48 19.06
N GLU A 35 -3.95 -16.33 19.84
CA GLU A 35 -4.07 -16.21 21.29
C GLU A 35 -2.89 -16.89 22.00
N HIS A 36 -2.50 -16.37 23.17
CA HIS A 36 -1.51 -17.00 24.07
C HIS A 36 -0.17 -17.39 23.40
N LEU A 37 0.27 -16.63 22.39
CA LEU A 37 1.56 -16.86 21.75
C LEU A 37 2.72 -16.63 22.72
N ALA A 38 3.72 -17.53 22.69
CA ALA A 38 4.96 -17.32 23.43
C ALA A 38 5.71 -16.12 22.83
N ILE A 39 5.94 -15.09 23.65
CA ILE A 39 6.64 -13.88 23.25
C ILE A 39 8.15 -14.12 23.43
N PRO A 40 8.98 -14.02 22.37
CA PRO A 40 10.43 -14.11 22.50
C PRO A 40 10.99 -13.06 23.48
N ALA A 41 12.01 -13.41 24.25
CA ALA A 41 12.56 -12.52 25.27
C ALA A 41 13.19 -11.24 24.67
N GLU A 42 13.68 -11.34 23.44
CA GLU A 42 14.26 -10.24 22.66
C GLU A 42 13.21 -9.41 21.88
N ALA A 43 11.92 -9.77 21.97
CA ALA A 43 10.88 -9.04 21.27
C ALA A 43 10.59 -7.69 21.94
N GLU A 44 10.48 -6.65 21.12
CA GLU A 44 9.90 -5.38 21.53
C GLU A 44 8.39 -5.57 21.71
N VAL A 45 7.91 -5.45 22.94
CA VAL A 45 6.49 -5.63 23.28
C VAL A 45 5.75 -4.29 23.12
N CYS A 46 4.67 -4.31 22.34
CA CYS A 46 3.80 -3.18 22.08
C CYS A 46 2.36 -3.51 22.53
N PRO A 47 1.95 -3.08 23.73
CA PRO A 47 0.57 -3.23 24.21
C PRO A 47 -0.41 -2.39 23.37
N VAL A 48 -1.52 -2.99 22.95
CA VAL A 48 -2.56 -2.38 22.11
C VAL A 48 -3.97 -2.68 22.62
N GLU A 49 -4.13 -2.81 23.93
CA GLU A 49 -5.41 -3.03 24.58
C GLU A 49 -6.44 -1.95 24.21
N GLY A 50 -7.69 -2.37 24.00
CA GLY A 50 -8.77 -1.47 23.56
C GLY A 50 -8.63 -0.95 22.13
N ARG A 51 -7.62 -1.38 21.37
CA ARG A 51 -7.42 -1.05 19.95
C ARG A 51 -7.71 -2.26 19.05
N VAL A 52 -7.93 -1.96 17.78
CA VAL A 52 -8.07 -2.95 16.71
C VAL A 52 -6.77 -3.01 15.91
N VAL A 53 -6.27 -4.22 15.70
CA VAL A 53 -5.15 -4.51 14.80
C VAL A 53 -5.73 -5.20 13.57
N MET A 54 -5.44 -4.65 12.39
CA MET A 54 -5.88 -5.20 11.11
C MET A 54 -4.79 -5.08 10.04
N PRO A 55 -4.85 -5.88 8.97
CA PRO A 55 -4.03 -5.66 7.79
C PRO A 55 -4.20 -4.23 7.26
N GLY A 56 -3.11 -3.68 6.74
CA GLY A 56 -3.18 -2.46 5.95
C GLY A 56 -4.09 -2.66 4.74
N LEU A 57 -4.88 -1.65 4.42
CA LEU A 57 -5.81 -1.67 3.30
C LEU A 57 -5.05 -1.65 1.97
N ILE A 58 -5.70 -2.20 0.94
CA ILE A 58 -5.23 -2.23 -0.44
C ILE A 58 -6.25 -1.47 -1.28
N GLU A 59 -5.82 -0.40 -1.93
CA GLU A 59 -6.59 0.24 -3.00
C GLU A 59 -6.12 -0.36 -4.33
N ALA A 60 -7.01 -1.03 -5.05
CA ALA A 60 -6.65 -1.77 -6.25
C ALA A 60 -6.51 -0.88 -7.48
N HIS A 61 -7.10 0.31 -7.47
CA HIS A 61 -7.11 1.22 -8.60
C HIS A 61 -7.22 2.67 -8.14
N CYS A 62 -6.11 3.41 -8.20
CA CYS A 62 -6.07 4.83 -7.95
C CYS A 62 -5.04 5.53 -8.85
N HIS A 63 -4.88 6.84 -8.62
CA HIS A 63 -4.03 7.73 -9.40
C HIS A 63 -3.05 8.53 -8.53
N VAL A 64 -2.84 8.10 -7.28
CA VAL A 64 -1.89 8.74 -6.35
C VAL A 64 -0.48 8.73 -6.96
N GLY A 65 0.22 9.85 -6.89
CA GLY A 65 1.56 10.01 -7.43
C GLY A 65 1.64 10.30 -8.92
N ILE A 66 0.59 10.04 -9.71
CA ILE A 66 0.51 10.42 -11.14
C ILE A 66 -0.52 11.53 -11.40
N CYS A 67 -1.34 11.84 -10.40
CA CYS A 67 -2.27 12.96 -10.36
C CYS A 67 -2.07 13.60 -8.99
N GLU A 68 -1.11 14.53 -8.92
CA GLU A 68 -0.63 15.08 -7.65
C GLU A 68 -1.72 15.86 -6.89
N GLU A 69 -1.73 15.73 -5.56
CA GLU A 69 -2.76 16.35 -4.72
C GLU A 69 -2.76 17.88 -4.81
N ILE A 70 -1.58 18.50 -4.93
CA ILE A 70 -1.40 19.96 -4.87
C ILE A 70 -1.27 20.58 -6.27
N TYR A 71 -0.45 20.00 -7.14
CA TYR A 71 -0.16 20.52 -8.47
C TYR A 71 -1.10 19.92 -9.50
N GLN A 72 -2.31 20.46 -9.57
CA GLN A 72 -3.41 19.87 -10.35
C GLN A 72 -3.24 19.96 -11.88
N GLU A 73 -2.39 20.87 -12.38
CA GLU A 73 -2.11 20.98 -13.81
C GLU A 73 -0.72 20.42 -14.14
N GLU A 74 0.32 20.86 -13.42
CA GLU A 74 1.70 20.44 -13.70
C GLU A 74 2.04 19.02 -13.24
N GLY A 75 1.30 18.50 -12.26
CA GLY A 75 1.43 17.14 -11.74
C GLY A 75 0.32 16.19 -12.22
N ASP A 76 -0.39 16.55 -13.30
CA ASP A 76 -1.40 15.69 -13.94
C ASP A 76 -0.77 14.90 -15.11
N ASP A 77 -0.16 13.76 -14.77
CA ASP A 77 0.36 12.77 -15.72
C ASP A 77 -0.65 11.62 -15.95
N LEU A 78 -1.95 11.85 -15.69
CA LEU A 78 -2.97 10.79 -15.63
C LEU A 78 -3.27 10.14 -16.99
N ASN A 79 -3.32 10.92 -18.09
CA ASN A 79 -3.65 10.44 -19.43
C ASN A 79 -2.77 11.09 -20.50
N GLU A 80 -2.30 10.30 -21.47
CA GLU A 80 -1.57 10.79 -22.64
C GLU A 80 -2.56 11.02 -23.81
N PHE A 81 -2.99 12.26 -24.02
CA PHE A 81 -4.05 12.57 -24.99
C PHE A 81 -3.58 12.63 -26.46
N SER A 82 -2.28 12.47 -26.74
CA SER A 82 -1.79 12.52 -28.12
C SER A 82 -2.07 11.24 -28.95
N ASP A 83 -2.36 10.11 -28.30
CA ASP A 83 -2.68 8.84 -28.95
C ASP A 83 -3.73 8.05 -28.13
N PRO A 84 -4.85 7.59 -28.73
CA PRO A 84 -5.83 6.77 -28.00
C PRO A 84 -5.33 5.38 -27.59
N ILE A 85 -4.20 4.89 -28.14
CA ILE A 85 -3.65 3.55 -27.90
C ILE A 85 -2.19 3.66 -27.45
N THR A 86 -1.98 3.73 -26.14
CA THR A 86 -0.66 3.95 -25.51
C THR A 86 -0.20 2.78 -24.61
N PRO A 87 -0.24 1.50 -25.07
CA PRO A 87 0.11 0.35 -24.23
C PRO A 87 1.58 0.31 -23.78
N HIS A 88 2.43 1.11 -24.42
CA HIS A 88 3.86 1.18 -24.17
C HIS A 88 4.22 2.14 -23.02
N LEU A 89 3.27 2.96 -22.56
CA LEU A 89 3.47 3.85 -21.42
C LEU A 89 3.37 3.06 -20.11
N ARG A 90 4.05 3.56 -19.09
CA ARG A 90 4.11 2.92 -17.78
C ARG A 90 3.71 3.93 -16.72
N ALA A 91 2.69 3.63 -15.92
CA ALA A 91 2.36 4.47 -14.77
C ALA A 91 3.58 4.69 -13.85
N LEU A 92 4.47 3.69 -13.76
CA LEU A 92 5.73 3.77 -13.00
C LEU A 92 6.54 5.04 -13.28
N ASP A 93 6.61 5.46 -14.55
CA ASP A 93 7.50 6.54 -14.99
C ASP A 93 6.99 7.94 -14.62
N ALA A 94 5.71 8.04 -14.28
CA ALA A 94 5.05 9.28 -13.91
C ALA A 94 4.94 9.49 -12.39
N ILE A 95 5.34 8.50 -11.58
CA ILE A 95 5.10 8.58 -10.13
C ILE A 95 6.04 9.57 -9.47
N ASN A 96 5.46 10.60 -8.86
CA ASN A 96 6.12 11.44 -7.87
C ASN A 96 6.00 10.81 -6.46
N PRO A 97 7.08 10.24 -5.89
CA PRO A 97 7.04 9.62 -4.56
C PRO A 97 6.84 10.62 -3.41
N GLU A 98 7.02 11.92 -3.66
CA GLU A 98 6.82 12.98 -2.67
C GLU A 98 5.39 13.57 -2.68
N ASP A 99 4.50 13.05 -3.53
CA ASP A 99 3.07 13.42 -3.50
C ASP A 99 2.49 13.21 -2.08
N LEU A 100 1.83 14.25 -1.57
CA LEU A 100 1.24 14.26 -0.23
C LEU A 100 0.16 13.18 -0.08
N ALA A 101 -0.50 12.81 -1.17
CA ALA A 101 -1.52 11.78 -1.16
C ALA A 101 -0.98 10.41 -0.70
N PHE A 102 0.31 10.09 -0.87
CA PHE A 102 0.89 8.88 -0.27
C PHE A 102 0.90 8.94 1.27
N ARG A 103 1.22 10.10 1.84
CA ARG A 103 1.24 10.31 3.30
C ARG A 103 -0.16 10.25 3.88
N ASP A 104 -1.15 10.77 3.17
CA ASP A 104 -2.53 10.73 3.61
C ASP A 104 -3.15 9.34 3.44
N ALA A 105 -2.81 8.62 2.37
CA ALA A 105 -3.19 7.21 2.20
C ALA A 105 -2.70 6.35 3.37
N ILE A 106 -1.42 6.44 3.76
CA ILE A 106 -0.90 5.62 4.88
C ILE A 106 -1.47 6.05 6.24
N ARG A 107 -1.75 7.35 6.45
CA ARG A 107 -2.47 7.83 7.64
C ARG A 107 -3.90 7.28 7.72
N GLY A 108 -4.56 7.10 6.58
CA GLY A 108 -5.85 6.43 6.46
C GLY A 108 -5.80 4.90 6.58
N GLY A 109 -4.61 4.30 6.69
CA GLY A 109 -4.41 2.86 6.79
C GLY A 109 -4.30 2.14 5.45
N VAL A 110 -4.23 2.85 4.32
CA VAL A 110 -3.95 2.28 2.99
C VAL A 110 -2.44 2.13 2.84
N THR A 111 -1.96 0.90 2.77
CA THR A 111 -0.52 0.58 2.75
C THR A 111 -0.01 0.15 1.40
N THR A 112 -0.92 -0.22 0.50
CA THR A 112 -0.60 -0.75 -0.83
C THR A 112 -1.61 -0.19 -1.82
N VAL A 113 -1.13 0.26 -2.98
CA VAL A 113 -1.96 0.84 -4.03
C VAL A 113 -1.63 0.23 -5.39
N GLY A 114 -2.64 0.06 -6.23
CA GLY A 114 -2.53 -0.19 -7.65
C GLY A 114 -2.72 1.12 -8.42
N ILE A 115 -1.66 1.63 -9.01
CA ILE A 115 -1.67 2.87 -9.77
C ILE A 115 -1.77 2.53 -11.26
N SER A 116 -2.72 3.14 -11.94
CA SER A 116 -2.89 2.98 -13.38
C SER A 116 -3.15 4.31 -14.07
N PRO A 117 -2.90 4.40 -15.39
CA PRO A 117 -3.43 5.48 -16.22
C PRO A 117 -4.94 5.64 -16.04
N GLY A 118 -5.43 6.83 -16.37
CA GLY A 118 -6.85 7.17 -16.34
C GLY A 118 -7.66 6.47 -17.43
N SER A 119 -8.87 6.95 -17.67
CA SER A 119 -9.80 6.40 -18.66
C SER A 119 -9.93 7.25 -19.93
N GLY A 120 -8.96 8.13 -20.19
CA GLY A 120 -8.94 9.00 -21.38
C GLY A 120 -8.59 8.25 -22.66
N ASN A 121 -7.86 7.14 -22.56
CA ASN A 121 -7.39 6.34 -23.68
C ASN A 121 -8.23 5.05 -23.81
N VAL A 122 -8.24 4.47 -25.02
CA VAL A 122 -8.81 3.13 -25.28
C VAL A 122 -7.90 2.05 -24.70
N ILE A 123 -6.58 2.25 -24.78
CA ILE A 123 -5.57 1.47 -24.06
C ILE A 123 -4.60 2.48 -23.46
N GLY A 124 -4.58 2.61 -22.13
CA GLY A 124 -3.90 3.71 -21.43
C GLY A 124 -2.46 3.45 -20.99
N GLY A 125 -2.01 2.18 -20.99
CA GLY A 125 -0.66 1.79 -20.57
C GLY A 125 -0.63 0.83 -19.38
N GLU A 126 0.59 0.52 -18.93
CA GLU A 126 0.85 -0.44 -17.86
C GLU A 126 0.50 0.11 -16.47
N THR A 127 -0.02 -0.76 -15.61
CA THR A 127 -0.30 -0.47 -14.20
C THR A 127 0.81 -1.01 -13.30
N VAL A 128 1.01 -0.37 -12.15
CA VAL A 128 2.02 -0.74 -11.14
C VAL A 128 1.36 -0.96 -9.78
N VAL A 129 1.85 -1.92 -8.99
CA VAL A 129 1.44 -2.08 -7.58
C VAL A 129 2.62 -1.74 -6.68
N LEU A 130 2.39 -0.89 -5.68
CA LEU A 130 3.43 -0.39 -4.78
C LEU A 130 2.94 -0.13 -3.36
N LYS A 131 3.88 0.06 -2.43
CA LYS A 131 3.65 0.50 -1.05
C LYS A 131 3.48 2.01 -0.99
N THR A 132 2.57 2.50 -0.17
CA THR A 132 2.37 3.95 0.06
C THR A 132 3.48 4.62 0.88
N TRP A 133 4.61 3.94 1.06
CA TRP A 133 5.76 4.42 1.81
C TRP A 133 7.06 3.94 1.16
N GLY A 134 8.01 4.86 1.05
CA GLY A 134 9.36 4.68 0.52
C GLY A 134 9.97 6.05 0.24
N ARG A 135 11.28 6.11 -0.05
CA ARG A 135 11.94 7.36 -0.48
C ARG A 135 12.06 7.46 -1.99
N THR A 136 12.09 6.33 -2.66
CA THR A 136 12.16 6.22 -4.11
C THR A 136 11.06 5.30 -4.59
N VAL A 137 10.62 5.50 -5.84
CA VAL A 137 9.61 4.63 -6.46
C VAL A 137 10.07 3.17 -6.46
N ASP A 138 11.36 2.92 -6.73
CA ASP A 138 11.95 1.56 -6.71
C ASP A 138 11.81 0.85 -5.35
N GLU A 139 11.93 1.57 -4.24
CA GLU A 139 11.70 1.02 -2.89
C GLU A 139 10.23 0.71 -2.62
N MET A 140 9.32 1.41 -3.30
CA MET A 140 7.88 1.27 -3.11
C MET A 140 7.32 0.10 -3.93
N VAL A 141 7.87 -0.19 -5.11
CA VAL A 141 7.31 -1.16 -6.07
C VAL A 141 7.25 -2.57 -5.49
N LEU A 142 6.06 -3.18 -5.59
CA LEU A 142 5.82 -4.60 -5.33
C LEU A 142 5.73 -5.40 -6.62
N ARG A 143 5.19 -4.81 -7.70
CA ARG A 143 5.03 -5.47 -9.00
C ARG A 143 4.92 -4.47 -10.15
N GLN A 144 5.76 -4.65 -11.17
CA GLN A 144 5.68 -3.99 -12.47
C GLN A 144 6.06 -4.97 -13.62
N PRO A 145 5.26 -5.07 -14.71
CA PRO A 145 3.89 -4.59 -14.81
C PRO A 145 2.94 -5.42 -13.93
N ALA A 146 1.96 -4.75 -13.33
CA ALA A 146 0.88 -5.39 -12.59
C ALA A 146 -0.35 -5.67 -13.48
N GLY A 147 -0.50 -4.95 -14.59
CA GLY A 147 -1.60 -5.09 -15.54
C GLY A 147 -1.50 -4.08 -16.68
N LEU A 148 -2.55 -4.02 -17.50
CA LEU A 148 -2.70 -3.06 -18.59
C LEU A 148 -4.07 -2.39 -18.45
N LYS A 149 -4.11 -1.06 -18.56
CA LYS A 149 -5.34 -0.27 -18.57
C LYS A 149 -5.99 -0.33 -19.96
N VAL A 150 -7.21 -0.83 -20.00
CA VAL A 150 -8.09 -0.91 -21.18
C VAL A 150 -9.47 -0.36 -20.84
#